data_AF-A0A377KB91-F1
#
_entry.id   AF-A0A377KB91-F1
#
_cell.length_a   1.000
_cell.length_b   1.000
_cell.length_c   1.000
_cell.angle_alpha   90.00
_cell.angle_beta   90.00
_cell.angle_gamma   90.00
#
_symmetry.space_group_name_H-M   'P 1'
#
loop_
_entity.id
_entity.type
_entity.pdbx_description
1 polymer ?
#
loop_
_entity_poly.entity_id
_entity_poly.type
_entity_poly.pdbx_seq_one_letter_code
_entity_poly.pdbx_strand_id
1 'polypeptide(L)' 'MPKLGMQSIRRRQLIDATLEAINEVGMHDATIAQIARRAGVSTGIISHYFRDKNGLLEATMRDITSQLRDAV' A
#
# COMPACT_ATOMS: atom_id res chain seq x y z
N MET A 1 12.97 8.61 18.06
CA MET A 1 11.67 9.28 17.80
C MET A 1 11.35 9.15 16.32
N PRO A 2 10.16 8.69 15.89
CA PRO A 2 9.81 8.69 14.49
C PRO A 2 9.73 10.15 14.00
N LYS A 3 10.32 10.45 12.83
CA LYS A 3 10.24 11.78 12.24
C LYS A 3 8.75 12.08 11.92
N LEU A 4 8.22 13.19 12.42
CA LEU A 4 6.88 13.67 12.09
C LEU A 4 6.70 13.66 10.55
N GLY A 5 5.59 13.08 10.06
CA GLY A 5 5.33 12.90 8.62
C GLY A 5 5.90 11.62 7.99
N MET A 6 6.79 10.89 8.64
CA MET A 6 7.32 9.64 8.08
C MET A 6 6.26 8.53 8.00
N GLN A 7 5.29 8.53 8.92
CA GLN A 7 4.17 7.59 8.88
C GLN A 7 3.29 7.76 7.65
N SER A 8 2.93 9.00 7.30
CA SER A 8 2.11 9.27 6.11
C SER A 8 2.87 8.94 4.81
N ILE A 9 4.17 9.28 4.74
CA ILE A 9 5.03 8.91 3.60
C ILE A 9 5.08 7.39 3.43
N ARG A 10 5.31 6.64 4.52
CA ARG A 10 5.44 5.19 4.45
C ARG A 10 4.13 4.51 4.07
N ARG A 11 3.02 5.03 4.60
CA ARG A 11 1.69 4.56 4.27
C ARG A 11 1.36 4.79 2.79
N ARG A 12 1.71 5.96 2.24
CA ARG A 12 1.58 6.30 0.81
C ARG A 12 2.42 5.37 -0.06
N GLN A 13 3.71 5.20 0.27
CA GLN A 13 4.62 4.27 -0.44
C GLN A 13 4.07 2.86 -0.56
N LEU A 14 3.46 2.35 0.51
CA LEU A 14 2.86 1.01 0.52
C LEU A 14 1.61 0.92 -0.35
N ILE A 15 0.77 1.95 -0.39
CA ILE A 15 -0.39 2.01 -1.30
C ILE A 15 0.09 2.01 -2.75
N ASP A 16 1.04 2.87 -3.09
CA ASP A 16 1.48 3.04 -4.47
C ASP A 16 2.14 1.75 -4.99
N ALA A 17 3.00 1.12 -4.17
CA ALA A 17 3.58 -0.18 -4.48
C ALA A 17 2.55 -1.31 -4.59
N THR A 18 1.43 -1.21 -3.85
CA THR A 18 0.31 -2.16 -3.96
C THR A 18 -0.41 -2.00 -5.29
N LEU A 19 -0.68 -0.76 -5.71
CA LEU A 19 -1.29 -0.47 -7.00
C LEU A 19 -0.42 -0.99 -8.15
N GLU A 20 0.89 -0.75 -8.10
CA GLU A 20 1.84 -1.29 -9.09
C GLU A 20 1.83 -2.81 -9.15
N ALA A 21 1.82 -3.49 -8.00
CA ALA A 21 1.76 -4.95 -7.95
C ALA A 21 0.45 -5.47 -8.56
N ILE A 22 -0.68 -4.84 -8.23
CA ILE A 22 -2.00 -5.20 -8.80
C ILE A 22 -2.01 -4.99 -10.32
N ASN A 23 -1.44 -3.90 -10.82
CA ASN A 23 -1.38 -3.63 -12.25
C ASN A 23 -0.53 -4.66 -13.01
N GLU A 24 0.51 -5.22 -12.37
CA GLU A 24 1.41 -6.17 -13.01
C GLU A 24 0.91 -7.61 -12.96
N VAL A 25 0.42 -8.06 -11.81
CA VAL A 25 0.07 -9.49 -11.60
C VAL A 25 -1.40 -9.73 -11.26
N GLY A 26 -2.21 -8.67 -11.14
CA GLY A 26 -3.58 -8.77 -10.66
C GLY A 26 -3.69 -8.83 -9.14
N MET A 27 -4.91 -8.61 -8.63
CA MET A 27 -5.17 -8.50 -7.20
C MET A 27 -4.91 -9.79 -6.41
N HIS A 28 -5.27 -10.94 -6.99
CA HIS A 28 -5.14 -12.22 -6.30
C HIS A 28 -3.65 -12.55 -6.05
N ASP A 29 -2.83 -12.39 -7.09
CA ASP A 29 -1.43 -12.79 -7.09
C ASP A 29 -0.49 -11.74 -6.47
N ALA A 30 -0.96 -10.52 -6.21
CA ALA A 30 -0.17 -9.50 -5.51
C ALA A 30 0.13 -9.92 -4.05
N THR A 31 1.38 -10.27 -3.76
CA THR A 31 1.82 -10.73 -2.43
C THR A 31 2.41 -9.61 -1.58
N ILE A 32 2.32 -9.75 -0.25
CA ILE A 32 2.99 -8.85 0.72
C ILE A 32 4.49 -8.74 0.45
N ALA A 33 5.14 -9.84 0.06
CA ALA A 33 6.57 -9.86 -0.23
C ALA A 33 6.93 -9.02 -1.46
N GLN A 34 6.16 -9.15 -2.55
CA GLN A 34 6.35 -8.33 -3.76
C GLN A 34 6.13 -6.85 -3.46
N ILE A 35 5.05 -6.52 -2.75
CA ILE A 35 4.71 -5.13 -2.41
C ILE A 35 5.81 -4.51 -1.53
N ALA A 36 6.24 -5.22 -0.48
CA ALA A 36 7.28 -4.73 0.42
C ALA A 36 8.61 -4.49 -0.33
N ARG A 37 8.97 -5.40 -1.24
CA ARG A 37 10.15 -5.27 -2.09
C ARG A 37 10.06 -4.03 -3.00
N ARG A 38 8.92 -3.80 -3.65
CA ARG A 38 8.69 -2.60 -4.49
C ARG A 38 8.79 -1.31 -3.68
N ALA A 39 8.19 -1.29 -2.50
CA ALA A 39 8.23 -0.12 -1.61
C ALA A 39 9.60 0.11 -0.93
N GLY A 40 10.57 -0.81 -1.07
CA GLY A 40 11.87 -0.72 -0.42
C GLY A 40 11.78 -0.87 1.11
N VAL A 41 10.93 -1.78 1.59
CA VAL A 41 10.59 -1.92 3.02
C VAL A 41 10.62 -3.39 3.46
N SER A 42 10.68 -3.62 4.78
CA SER A 42 10.48 -4.96 5.34
C SER A 42 9.00 -5.34 5.33
N THR A 43 8.70 -6.63 5.15
CA THR A 43 7.30 -7.12 5.16
C THR A 43 6.55 -6.81 6.46
N GLY A 44 7.23 -6.83 7.61
CA GLY A 44 6.64 -6.53 8.91
C GLY A 44 6.08 -5.11 9.05
N ILE A 45 6.55 -4.16 8.22
CA ILE A 45 6.00 -2.81 8.23
C ILE A 45 4.54 -2.79 7.78
N ILE A 46 4.12 -3.71 6.91
CA ILE A 46 2.74 -3.76 6.41
C ILE A 46 1.79 -4.07 7.56
N SER A 47 2.12 -5.04 8.42
CA SER A 47 1.33 -5.31 9.62
C SER A 47 1.28 -4.13 10.58
N HIS A 48 2.35 -3.34 10.68
CA HIS A 48 2.36 -2.13 11.51
C HIS A 48 1.39 -1.04 11.02
N TYR A 49 1.27 -0.83 9.70
CA TYR A 49 0.42 0.23 9.13
C TYR A 49 -1.00 -0.23 8.77
N PHE A 50 -1.18 -1.50 8.42
CA PHE A 50 -2.40 -2.00 7.78
C PHE A 50 -2.94 -3.29 8.40
N ARG A 51 -2.32 -3.79 9.49
CA ARG A 51 -2.64 -5.06 10.16
C ARG A 51 -2.28 -6.30 9.33
N ASP A 52 -2.77 -6.39 8.09
CA ASP A 52 -2.65 -7.56 7.21
C ASP A 52 -2.74 -7.18 5.70
N LYS A 53 -2.67 -8.18 4.80
CA LYS A 53 -2.80 -7.98 3.34
C LYS A 53 -4.15 -7.33 2.99
N ASN A 54 -5.23 -7.75 3.65
CA ASN A 54 -6.57 -7.26 3.33
C ASN A 54 -6.71 -5.80 3.74
N GLY A 55 -6.20 -5.39 4.89
CA GLY A 55 -6.20 -3.98 5.31
C GLY A 55 -5.39 -3.09 4.37
N LEU A 56 -4.29 -3.61 3.80
CA LEU A 56 -3.51 -2.90 2.78
C LEU A 56 -4.28 -2.75 1.46
N LEU A 57 -4.91 -3.84 0.99
CA LEU A 57 -5.74 -3.82 -0.22
C LEU A 57 -6.94 -2.89 -0.06
N GLU A 58 -7.62 -2.93 1.08
CA GLU A 58 -8.78 -2.10 1.38
C GLU A 58 -8.39 -0.61 1.43
N ALA A 59 -7.25 -0.29 2.05
CA ALA A 59 -6.70 1.06 2.03
C ALA A 59 -6.35 1.54 0.61
N THR A 60 -5.80 0.66 -0.21
CA THR A 60 -5.46 0.96 -1.62
C THR A 60 -6.74 1.20 -2.43
N MET A 61 -7.78 0.38 -2.24
CA MET A 61 -9.05 0.54 -2.94
C MET A 61 -9.81 1.81 -2.54
N ARG A 62 -9.78 2.17 -1.26
CA ARG A 62 -10.30 3.47 -0.80
C ARG A 62 -9.58 4.64 -1.46
N ASP A 63 -8.27 4.54 -1.61
CA ASP A 63 -7.48 5.59 -2.23
C ASP A 63 -7.82 5.75 -3.72
N ILE A 64 -7.90 4.65 -4.48
CA ILE A 64 -8.36 4.68 -5.88
C ILE A 64 -9.76 5.28 -6.00
N THR A 65 -10.68 4.88 -5.12
CA THR A 65 -12.07 5.39 -5.14
C THR A 65 -12.13 6.88 -4.82
N SER A 66 -11.27 7.37 -3.92
CA SER A 66 -11.14 8.80 -3.63
C SER A 66 -10.61 9.56 -4.84
N GLN A 67 -9.52 9.08 -5.46
CA GLN A 67 -8.95 9.71 -6.65
C GLN A 67 -9.97 9.77 -7.80
N LEU A 68 -10.74 8.70 -8.01
CA LEU A 68 -11.79 8.69 -9.02
C LEU A 68 -12.89 9.71 -8.72
N ARG A 69 -13.31 9.82 -7.45
CA ARG A 69 -14.29 10.83 -7.01
C ARG A 69 -13.81 12.25 -7.26
N ASP A 70 -12.52 12.51 -7.01
CA ASP A 70 -11.94 13.85 -7.14
C ASP A 70 -11.65 14.22 -8.61
N ALA A 71 -11.60 13.24 -9.50
CA ALA A 71 -11.30 13.41 -10.93
C ALA A 71 -12.55 13.63 -11.81
N VAL A 72 -13.75 13.40 -11.29
CA VAL A 72 -15.04 13.55 -11.99
C VAL A 72 -15.85 14.70 -11.43
#